data_AF-A0A8K0P601-F1
#
_entry.id   AF-A0A8K0P601-F1
#
_cell.length_a   1.000
_cell.length_b   1.000
_cell.length_c   1.000
_cell.angle_alpha   90.00
_cell.angle_beta   90.00
_cell.angle_gamma   90.00
#
_symmetry.space_group_name_H-M   'P 1'
#
loop_
_entity.id
_entity.type
_entity.pdbx_description
1 polymer ?
#
loop_
_entity_poly.entity_id
_entity_poly.type
_entity_poly.pdbx_seq_one_letter_code
_entity_poly.pdbx_strand_id
1 'polypeptide(L)'
;MMSICFKEGLKVNPDALGDLISSTNQDVRQVLHQLNMWAADKNIMHKSETGNRKKSLKDVRLGPWDVLRKVFSAEERKKTNINQQTELFFYDYNLGPLFVFENYLKVSPNSARYAQKHSVGNE
;
A
#
# COMPACT_ATOMS: atom_id res chain seq x y z
N MET A 1 8.03 -22.54 -8.56
CA MET A 1 8.59 -22.08 -7.26
C MET A 1 8.90 -23.22 -6.30
N MET A 2 8.01 -24.21 -6.11
CA MET A 2 8.26 -25.34 -5.19
C MET A 2 9.56 -26.12 -5.48
N SER A 3 9.92 -26.31 -6.76
CA SER A 3 11.18 -26.96 -7.14
C SER A 3 12.43 -26.16 -6.72
N ILE A 4 12.33 -24.84 -6.62
CA ILE A 4 13.44 -23.98 -6.17
C ILE A 4 13.60 -24.12 -4.65
N CYS A 5 12.49 -24.05 -3.90
CA CYS A 5 12.50 -24.27 -2.46
C CYS A 5 13.09 -25.65 -2.10
N PHE A 6 12.76 -26.69 -2.87
CA PHE A 6 13.31 -28.02 -2.68
C PHE A 6 14.83 -28.08 -2.95
N LYS A 7 15.32 -27.43 -4.01
CA LYS A 7 16.75 -27.36 -4.33
C LYS A 7 17.57 -26.60 -3.27
N GLU A 8 16.97 -25.57 -2.68
CA GLU A 8 17.58 -24.75 -1.62
C GLU A 8 17.39 -25.33 -0.21
N GLY A 9 16.73 -26.50 -0.08
CA GLY A 9 16.48 -27.13 1.22
C GLY A 9 15.47 -26.39 2.11
N LEU A 10 14.68 -25.48 1.55
CA LEU A 10 13.66 -24.70 2.24
C LEU A 10 12.32 -25.44 2.25
N LYS A 11 11.86 -25.85 3.44
CA LYS A 11 10.53 -26.43 3.63
C LYS A 11 9.52 -25.31 3.84
N VAL A 12 8.78 -24.97 2.77
CA VAL A 12 7.75 -23.92 2.79
C VAL A 12 6.37 -24.55 2.56
N ASN A 13 5.37 -24.17 3.35
CA ASN A 13 3.98 -24.60 3.15
C ASN A 13 3.45 -24.10 1.79
N PRO A 14 2.83 -24.96 0.95
CA PRO A 14 2.20 -24.56 -0.31
C PRO A 14 1.25 -23.36 -0.21
N ASP A 15 0.47 -23.24 0.86
CA ASP A 15 -0.49 -22.15 1.05
C ASP A 15 0.24 -20.81 1.25
N ALA A 16 1.30 -20.81 2.06
CA ALA A 16 2.13 -19.62 2.28
C ALA A 16 2.86 -19.18 1.01
N LEU A 17 3.23 -20.13 0.15
CA LEU A 17 3.82 -19.84 -1.16
C LEU A 17 2.80 -19.25 -2.13
N GLY A 18 1.55 -19.72 -2.11
CA GLY A 18 0.45 -19.15 -2.90
C GLY A 18 0.15 -17.70 -2.51
N ASP A 19 0.06 -17.43 -1.20
CA ASP A 19 -0.11 -16.08 -0.66
C ASP A 19 1.03 -15.15 -1.07
N LEU A 20 2.28 -15.64 -1.06
CA LEU A 20 3.45 -14.88 -1.50
C LEU A 20 3.38 -14.52 -2.99
N ILE A 21 2.97 -15.46 -3.85
CA ILE A 21 2.84 -15.22 -5.28
C ILE A 21 1.76 -14.17 -5.55
N SER A 22 0.65 -14.26 -4.82
CA SER A 22 -0.46 -13.31 -4.90
C SER A 22 -0.05 -11.91 -4.42
N SER A 23 0.65 -11.81 -3.29
CA SER A 23 1.11 -10.52 -2.74
C SER A 23 2.14 -9.82 -3.64
N THR A 24 2.88 -10.60 -4.42
CA THR A 24 3.92 -10.12 -5.33
C THR A 24 3.37 -9.79 -6.72
N ASN A 25 2.05 -9.81 -6.90
CA ASN A 25 1.38 -9.58 -8.19
C ASN A 25 1.95 -10.49 -9.31
N GLN A 26 2.31 -11.73 -8.94
CA GLN A 26 2.85 -12.75 -9.84
C GLN A 26 4.20 -12.41 -10.51
N ASP A 27 4.96 -11.41 -10.01
CA ASP A 27 6.32 -11.12 -10.50
C ASP A 27 7.34 -12.15 -9.98
N VAL A 28 7.91 -12.95 -10.89
CA VAL A 28 8.84 -14.03 -10.54
C VAL A 28 10.12 -13.53 -9.85
N ARG A 29 10.65 -12.34 -10.21
CA ARG A 29 11.87 -11.79 -9.59
C ARG A 29 11.60 -11.43 -8.14
N GLN A 30 10.47 -10.79 -7.87
CA GLN A 30 10.16 -10.35 -6.52
C GLN A 30 9.75 -11.53 -5.63
N VAL A 31 9.11 -12.58 -6.17
CA VAL A 31 8.86 -13.82 -5.41
C VAL A 31 10.18 -14.50 -5.05
N LEU A 32 11.15 -14.55 -5.97
CA LEU A 32 12.47 -15.11 -5.69
C LEU A 32 13.24 -14.29 -4.64
N HIS A 33 13.16 -12.96 -4.72
CA HIS A 33 13.78 -12.07 -3.73
C HIS A 33 13.20 -12.30 -2.32
N GLN A 34 11.88 -12.41 -2.21
CA GLN A 34 11.24 -12.68 -0.92
C GLN A 34 11.60 -14.07 -0.38
N LEU A 35 11.70 -15.09 -1.24
CA LEU A 35 12.18 -16.42 -0.84
C LEU A 35 13.61 -16.38 -0.32
N ASN A 36 14.50 -15.59 -0.94
CA ASN A 36 15.86 -15.40 -0.44
C ASN A 36 15.88 -14.71 0.93
N MET A 37 14.97 -13.76 1.16
CA MET A 37 14.80 -13.12 2.47
C MET A 37 14.32 -14.11 3.54
N TRP A 38 13.44 -15.04 3.18
CA TRP A 38 12.98 -16.12 4.08
C TRP A 38 14.08 -17.14 4.37
N ALA A 39 14.97 -17.40 3.40
CA ALA A 39 16.12 -18.26 3.59
C ALA A 39 17.18 -17.64 4.53
N ALA A 40 17.38 -16.33 4.44
CA ALA A 40 18.36 -15.60 5.23
C ALA A 40 17.96 -15.43 6.72
N ASP A 41 16.66 -15.29 7.02
CA ASP A 41 16.17 -15.12 8.39
C ASP A 41 15.06 -16.13 8.73
N LYS A 42 15.45 -17.17 9.47
CA LYS A 42 14.54 -18.25 9.92
C LYS A 42 13.40 -17.77 10.81
N ASN A 43 13.52 -16.60 11.44
CA ASN A 43 12.43 -16.02 12.24
C ASN A 43 11.30 -15.43 11.37
N ILE A 44 11.63 -15.01 10.13
CA ILE A 44 10.64 -14.48 9.17
C ILE A 44 9.78 -15.62 8.63
N MET A 45 10.40 -16.78 8.34
CA MET A 45 9.69 -18.00 7.94
C MET A 45 8.64 -18.41 8.99
N HIS A 46 9.03 -18.50 10.26
CA HIS A 46 8.11 -18.91 11.33
C HIS A 46 6.95 -17.90 11.54
N LYS A 47 7.21 -16.59 11.37
CA LYS A 47 6.18 -15.55 11.40
C LYS A 47 5.18 -15.64 10.26
N SER A 48 5.62 -16.06 9.08
CA SER A 48 4.74 -16.29 7.92
C SER A 48 3.84 -17.53 8.12
N GLU A 49 4.34 -18.58 8.78
CA GLU A 49 3.54 -19.77 9.11
C GLU A 49 2.50 -19.52 10.21
N THR A 50 2.81 -18.67 11.20
CA THR A 50 1.94 -18.48 12.38
C THR A 50 0.79 -17.49 12.15
N GLY A 51 0.44 -17.18 10.90
CA GLY A 51 -0.75 -16.41 10.57
C GLY A 51 -0.75 -14.94 11.02
N ASN A 52 0.42 -14.37 11.36
CA ASN A 52 0.58 -12.94 11.68
C ASN A 52 0.56 -12.06 10.41
N ARG A 53 -0.41 -12.35 9.52
CA ARG A 53 -0.70 -11.76 8.21
C ARG A 53 -0.93 -10.24 8.26
N LYS A 54 -1.29 -9.70 9.43
CA LYS A 54 -1.59 -8.27 9.61
C LYS A 54 -0.34 -7.39 9.76
N LYS A 55 0.81 -7.95 10.13
CA LYS A 55 2.06 -7.17 10.29
C LYS A 55 2.87 -7.09 9.00
N SER A 56 2.76 -8.09 8.12
CA SER A 56 3.35 -8.09 6.78
C SER A 56 2.55 -7.27 5.76
N LEU A 57 1.28 -6.94 6.04
CA LEU A 57 0.51 -5.96 5.25
C LEU A 57 0.93 -4.51 5.47
N LYS A 58 1.81 -4.22 6.45
CA LYS A 58 2.26 -2.84 6.71
C LYS A 58 3.16 -2.27 5.61
N ASP A 59 3.66 -3.13 4.72
CA ASP A 59 4.48 -2.73 3.57
C ASP A 59 3.78 -3.03 2.24
N VAL A 60 2.44 -2.93 2.17
CA VAL A 60 1.84 -2.58 0.88
C VAL A 60 2.33 -1.16 0.61
N ARG A 61 3.43 -1.05 -0.14
CA ARG A 61 3.98 0.22 -0.60
C ARG A 61 2.84 0.95 -1.29
N LEU A 62 2.23 1.92 -0.59
CA LEU A 62 1.21 2.75 -1.20
C LEU A 62 1.86 3.39 -2.41
N GLY A 63 1.30 3.12 -3.58
CA GLY A 63 1.79 3.76 -4.79
C GLY A 63 1.58 5.27 -4.70
N PRO A 64 2.32 6.07 -5.46
CA PRO A 64 2.12 7.52 -5.51
C PRO A 64 0.67 7.91 -5.85
N TRP A 65 0.00 7.09 -6.67
CA TRP A 65 -1.43 7.23 -6.99
C TRP A 65 -2.36 6.98 -5.81
N ASP A 66 -2.05 5.99 -4.97
CA ASP A 66 -2.85 5.68 -3.79
C ASP A 66 -2.70 6.78 -2.73
N VAL A 67 -1.47 7.28 -2.56
CA VAL A 67 -1.18 8.44 -1.72
C VAL A 67 -2.00 9.64 -2.22
N LEU A 68 -2.01 9.92 -3.52
CA LEU A 68 -2.76 11.03 -4.10
C LEU A 68 -4.26 10.95 -3.82
N ARG A 69 -4.87 9.76 -4.00
CA ARG A 69 -6.28 9.52 -3.70
C ARG A 69 -6.59 9.74 -2.22
N LYS A 70 -5.74 9.21 -1.33
CA LYS A 70 -5.88 9.40 0.12
C LYS A 70 -5.74 10.86 0.55
N VAL A 71 -4.82 11.58 -0.07
CA VAL A 71 -4.63 13.01 0.17
C VAL A 71 -5.89 13.77 -0.24
N PHE A 72 -6.46 13.55 -1.42
CA PHE A 72 -7.63 14.33 -1.86
C PHE A 72 -8.99 13.83 -1.36
N SER A 73 -9.07 12.63 -0.76
CA SER A 73 -10.30 12.07 -0.22
C SER A 73 -10.75 12.78 1.07
N ALA A 74 -11.92 13.43 1.01
CA ALA A 74 -12.50 14.13 2.15
C ALA A 74 -12.93 13.19 3.29
N GLU A 75 -13.33 11.96 2.96
CA GLU A 75 -13.77 10.96 3.95
C GLU A 75 -12.59 10.36 4.71
N GLU A 76 -11.48 10.08 4.01
CA GLU A 76 -10.27 9.55 4.62
C GLU A 76 -9.58 10.62 5.47
N ARG A 77 -9.50 11.87 4.99
CA ARG A 77 -8.95 12.98 5.78
C ARG A 77 -9.65 13.18 7.13
N LYS A 78 -10.96 12.97 7.21
CA LYS A 78 -11.72 13.07 8.47
C LYS A 78 -11.40 11.95 9.47
N LYS A 79 -10.95 10.79 8.98
CA LYS A 79 -10.61 9.61 9.80
C LYS A 79 -9.13 9.58 10.21
N THR A 80 -8.26 10.31 9.50
CA THR A 80 -6.82 10.35 9.77
C THR A 80 -6.42 11.44 10.75
N ASN A 81 -5.47 11.15 11.64
CA ASN A 81 -4.83 12.16 12.49
C ASN A 81 -3.76 12.95 11.69
N ILE A 82 -3.37 14.13 12.16
CA ILE A 82 -2.34 14.97 11.51
C ILE A 82 -1.02 14.22 11.31
N ASN A 83 -0.61 13.41 12.29
CA ASN A 83 0.61 12.60 12.19
C ASN A 83 0.53 11.60 11.03
N GLN A 84 -0.63 10.98 10.81
CA GLN A 84 -0.83 10.04 9.70
C GLN A 84 -0.88 10.76 8.35
N GLN A 85 -1.35 12.01 8.32
CA GLN A 85 -1.31 12.84 7.12
C GLN A 85 0.12 13.23 6.75
N THR A 86 0.94 13.56 7.74
CA THR A 86 2.38 13.81 7.53
C THR A 86 3.09 12.54 7.09
N GLU A 87 2.73 11.37 7.64
CA GLU A 87 3.26 10.08 7.17
C GLU A 87 2.97 9.82 5.69
N LEU A 88 1.82 10.25 5.14
CA LEU A 88 1.50 10.13 3.70
C LEU A 88 2.54 10.82 2.80
N PHE A 89 3.12 11.93 3.23
CA PHE A 89 4.19 12.62 2.51
C PHE A 89 5.48 11.78 2.47
N PHE A 90 5.75 11.02 3.52
CA PHE A 90 6.98 10.22 3.63
C PHE A 90 6.93 8.88 2.89
N TYR A 91 5.77 8.45 2.36
CA TYR A 91 5.72 7.27 1.48
C TYR A 91 6.48 7.50 0.17
N ASP A 92 6.39 8.71 -0.38
CA ASP A 92 7.15 9.10 -1.57
C ASP A 92 7.44 10.61 -1.53
N TYR A 93 8.56 10.97 -0.92
CA TYR A 93 8.97 12.37 -0.76
C TYR A 93 9.37 13.03 -2.10
N ASN A 94 9.76 12.23 -3.10
CA ASN A 94 10.21 12.73 -4.40
C ASN A 94 9.03 12.99 -5.33
N LEU A 95 8.10 12.03 -5.44
CA LEU A 95 6.99 12.10 -6.38
C LEU A 95 5.71 12.65 -5.75
N GLY A 96 5.48 12.46 -4.45
CA GLY A 96 4.24 12.86 -3.76
C GLY A 96 3.87 14.33 -4.01
N PRO A 97 4.79 15.29 -3.81
CA PRO A 97 4.52 16.71 -4.08
C PRO A 97 4.21 17.01 -5.54
N LEU A 98 4.89 16.34 -6.48
CA LEU A 98 4.68 16.54 -7.91
C LEU A 98 3.30 16.05 -8.35
N PHE A 99 2.86 14.90 -7.83
CA PHE A 99 1.52 14.38 -8.10
C PHE A 99 0.42 15.31 -7.56
N VAL A 100 0.63 15.87 -6.35
CA VAL A 100 -0.29 16.87 -5.79
C VAL A 100 -0.32 18.13 -6.65
N PHE A 101 0.85 18.63 -7.06
CA PHE A 101 0.97 19.82 -7.91
C PHE A 101 0.26 19.68 -9.26
N GLU A 102 0.37 18.53 -9.93
CA GLU A 102 -0.27 18.31 -11.23
C GLU A 102 -1.80 18.12 -11.12
N ASN A 103 -2.30 17.65 -9.98
CA ASN A 103 -3.70 17.23 -9.84
C ASN A 103 -4.55 18.10 -8.93
N TYR A 104 -3.98 19.03 -8.14
CA TYR A 104 -4.78 19.83 -7.19
C TYR A 104 -5.86 20.67 -7.88
N LEU A 105 -5.61 21.18 -9.09
CA LEU A 105 -6.59 21.95 -9.86
C LEU A 105 -7.74 21.09 -10.41
N LYS A 106 -7.51 19.77 -10.57
CA LYS A 106 -8.49 18.83 -11.12
C LYS A 106 -9.46 18.31 -10.04
N VAL A 107 -9.25 18.69 -8.78
CA VAL A 107 -10.05 18.26 -7.63
C VAL A 107 -11.12 19.31 -7.33
N SER A 108 -12.39 18.90 -7.33
CA SER A 108 -13.49 19.76 -6.89
C SER A 108 -13.59 19.74 -5.36
N PRO A 109 -13.32 20.85 -4.66
CA PRO A 109 -13.46 20.89 -3.22
C PRO A 109 -14.92 20.78 -2.80
N ASN A 110 -15.22 19.95 -1.79
CA ASN A 110 -16.59 19.79 -1.29
C ASN A 110 -17.15 21.10 -0.74
N SER A 111 -16.32 21.96 -0.13
CA SER A 111 -16.73 23.27 0.38
C SER A 111 -17.26 24.21 -0.71
N ALA A 112 -16.68 24.21 -1.91
CA ALA A 112 -17.18 25.01 -3.03
C ALA A 112 -18.50 24.48 -3.59
N ARG A 113 -18.75 23.16 -3.54
CA ARG A 113 -20.04 22.57 -3.94
C ARG A 113 -21.17 22.98 -2.98
N TYR A 114 -20.89 23.14 -1.68
CA TYR A 114 -21.88 23.64 -0.73
C TYR A 114 -22.23 25.12 -1.01
N ALA A 115 -21.24 25.95 -1.36
CA ALA A 115 -21.48 27.35 -1.71
C ALA A 115 -22.39 27.50 -2.95
N GLN A 116 -22.20 26.69 -3.99
CA GLN A 116 -23.04 26.72 -5.20
C GLN A 116 -24.48 26.22 -4.97
N LYS A 117 -24.71 25.29 -4.03
CA LYS A 117 -26.08 24.84 -3.69
C LYS A 117 -26.86 25.89 -2.91
N HIS A 118 -26.19 26.68 -2.08
CA HIS A 118 -26.84 27.74 -1.29
C HIS A 118 -27.09 29.03 -2.08
N SER A 119 -26.44 29.23 -3.23
CA SER A 119 -26.72 30.36 -4.13
C SER A 119 -27.87 30.13 -5.11
N VAL A 120 -28.35 28.89 -5.29
CA VAL A 120 -29.42 28.54 -6.24
C VAL A 120 -30.75 28.25 -5.53
N GLY A 121 -30.77 28.21 -4.19
CA GLY A 121 -31.97 27.95 -3.38
C GLY A 121 -32.65 29.19 -2.81
N ASN A 122 -32.35 30.38 -3.33
CA ASN A 122 -32.91 31.65 -2.84
C ASN A 122 -33.44 32.53 -3.99
N GLU A 123 -34.07 31.89 -4.97
CA GLU A 123 -35.05 32.49 -5.90
C GLU A 123 -36.38 31.73 -5.80
#